data_AF-A0A7R8XF70-F1
#
_entry.id   AF-A0A7R8XF70-F1
#
_cell.length_a   1.000
_cell.length_b   1.000
_cell.length_c   1.000
_cell.angle_alpha   90.00
_cell.angle_beta   90.00
_cell.angle_gamma   90.00
#
_symmetry.space_group_name_H-M   'P 1'
#
loop_
_entity.id
_entity.type
_entity.pdbx_description
1 polymer ?
#
loop_
_entity_poly.entity_id
_entity_poly.type
_entity_poly.pdbx_seq_one_letter_code
_entity_poly.pdbx_strand_id
1 'polypeptide(L)'
;MWAQDWSNVKDLFLPCKNKPSLDIAPALREQNYTAERMFRVSEEFFTSMGLSPMPEKFWNLSIIEKPKDRTIVCHASAWDFCDSKDFRIKQCTDMTMEDFVTVHHEMGHVEYYIQYKDLHIAFRDGANPGFHEAVGDVISLSVVTPKHMVKIGLLSDSAGKKDSEVDLNYLMSQALSKVAFLPFGYLIDVWRWNVFRGKISSSHYNCEWWKLRSEVQGVQPPNIRSEEDFDPGAKYHIAANVPYMSYFVSYIIQFQFHRALCTAAGEYDPKNPLAKPLHDCDIYRNKKAGDLLKEMLRLGSSKPWPDVMAVITEGNRRMDVSALREYFQPLENWLRKDNKKHGAAVGWKLSKNRSYSVSCMSLLFFFCLQFTDVLDWSVELC
;
A
#
# COMPACT_ATOMS: atom_id res chain seq x y z
N MET A 1 -12.55 1.00 9.44
CA MET A 1 -13.46 2.16 9.28
C MET A 1 -13.86 2.38 7.82
N TRP A 2 -13.03 3.02 6.98
CA TRP A 2 -13.47 3.51 5.65
C TRP A 2 -13.63 2.46 4.53
N ALA A 3 -13.47 1.17 4.80
CA ALA A 3 -13.39 0.10 3.78
C ALA A 3 -12.31 0.36 2.69
N GLN A 4 -11.23 1.05 3.06
CA GLN A 4 -10.07 1.33 2.19
C GLN A 4 -9.13 0.12 2.04
N ASP A 5 -9.15 -0.79 3.02
CA ASP A 5 -8.32 -1.98 3.12
C ASP A 5 -9.21 -3.07 3.74
N TRP A 6 -9.15 -4.28 3.19
CA TRP A 6 -9.99 -5.42 3.54
C TRP A 6 -9.19 -6.58 4.16
N SER A 7 -7.90 -6.38 4.49
CA SER A 7 -7.04 -7.39 5.15
C SER A 7 -7.63 -7.90 6.47
N ASN A 8 -8.25 -7.00 7.23
CA ASN A 8 -8.94 -7.28 8.50
C ASN A 8 -10.20 -8.18 8.36
N VAL A 9 -10.58 -8.59 7.14
CA VAL A 9 -11.63 -9.59 6.88
C VAL A 9 -11.14 -10.76 6.02
N LYS A 10 -9.81 -10.95 5.87
CA LYS A 10 -9.19 -11.95 4.99
C LYS A 10 -9.72 -13.38 5.14
N ASP A 11 -10.02 -13.82 6.37
CA ASP A 11 -10.44 -15.19 6.68
C ASP A 11 -11.80 -15.58 6.06
N LEU A 12 -12.61 -14.59 5.69
CA LEU A 12 -13.83 -14.80 4.91
C LEU A 12 -13.50 -15.21 3.46
N PHE A 13 -12.43 -14.66 2.89
CA PHE A 13 -12.07 -14.71 1.47
C PHE A 13 -10.93 -15.67 1.12
N LEU A 14 -10.13 -16.16 2.08
CA LEU A 14 -9.02 -17.08 1.81
C LEU A 14 -9.46 -18.31 0.97
N PRO A 15 -8.90 -18.53 -0.23
CA PRO A 15 -9.24 -19.67 -1.09
C PRO A 15 -9.09 -21.04 -0.42
N CYS A 16 -8.01 -21.23 0.33
CA CYS A 16 -7.54 -22.54 0.76
C CYS A 16 -7.43 -22.61 2.29
N LYS A 17 -8.58 -22.71 2.96
CA LYS A 17 -8.71 -22.62 4.44
C LYS A 17 -8.02 -23.73 5.24
N ASN A 18 -7.52 -24.78 4.57
CA ASN A 18 -6.80 -25.90 5.19
C ASN A 18 -5.26 -25.73 5.16
N LYS A 19 -4.75 -24.62 4.62
CA LYS A 19 -3.31 -24.33 4.55
C LYS A 19 -2.84 -23.55 5.80
N PRO A 20 -1.53 -23.51 6.10
CA PRO A 20 -1.00 -22.74 7.22
C PRO A 20 -1.43 -21.26 7.17
N SER A 21 -1.66 -20.66 8.34
CA SER A 21 -1.85 -19.22 8.44
C SER A 21 -0.54 -18.48 8.14
N LEU A 22 -0.67 -17.32 7.50
CA LEU A 22 0.43 -16.38 7.26
C LEU A 22 0.43 -15.21 8.27
N ASP A 23 -0.43 -15.24 9.28
CA ASP A 23 -0.40 -14.28 10.39
C ASP A 23 0.75 -14.57 11.35
N ILE A 24 1.65 -13.60 11.48
CA ILE A 24 2.83 -13.65 12.37
C ILE A 24 2.54 -13.17 13.80
N ALA A 25 1.37 -12.58 14.09
CA ALA A 25 1.06 -12.05 15.42
C ALA A 25 1.16 -13.09 16.57
N PRO A 26 0.84 -14.39 16.37
CA PRO A 26 1.15 -15.42 17.36
C PRO A 26 2.66 -15.58 17.61
N ALA A 27 3.47 -15.66 16.55
CA ALA A 27 4.92 -15.83 16.63
C ALA A 27 5.63 -14.62 17.25
N LEU A 28 5.18 -13.38 16.94
CA LEU A 28 5.65 -12.16 17.59
C LEU A 28 5.49 -12.23 19.12
N ARG A 29 4.33 -12.71 19.61
CA ARG A 29 4.06 -12.85 21.04
C ARG A 29 4.85 -14.00 21.67
N GLU A 30 4.87 -15.18 21.04
CA GLU A 30 5.60 -16.36 21.54
C GLU A 30 7.12 -16.10 21.67
N GLN A 31 7.70 -15.39 20.69
CA GLN A 31 9.11 -15.03 20.69
C GLN A 31 9.43 -13.78 21.53
N ASN A 32 8.46 -13.20 22.24
CA ASN A 32 8.60 -11.97 23.02
C ASN A 32 9.20 -10.81 22.21
N TYR A 33 8.54 -10.43 21.11
CA TYR A 33 8.84 -9.17 20.43
C TYR A 33 8.43 -7.95 21.26
N THR A 34 9.17 -6.87 21.04
CA THR A 34 8.87 -5.51 21.51
C THR A 34 8.79 -4.59 20.30
N ALA A 35 8.28 -3.36 20.46
CA ALA A 35 8.31 -2.38 19.38
C ALA A 35 9.74 -2.16 18.88
N GLU A 36 10.72 -1.94 19.77
CA GLU A 36 12.12 -1.77 19.35
C GLU A 36 12.61 -2.96 18.51
N ARG A 37 12.29 -4.21 18.89
CA ARG A 37 12.71 -5.38 18.11
C ARG A 37 12.10 -5.41 16.70
N MET A 38 10.87 -4.93 16.51
CA MET A 38 10.27 -4.79 15.17
C MET A 38 11.03 -3.76 14.32
N PHE A 39 11.35 -2.59 14.90
CA PHE A 39 12.17 -1.57 14.24
C PHE A 39 13.60 -2.07 13.95
N ARG A 40 14.20 -2.88 14.84
CA ARG A 40 15.53 -3.49 14.63
C ARG A 40 15.56 -4.53 13.51
N VAL A 41 14.50 -5.33 13.35
CA VAL A 41 14.37 -6.24 12.21
C VAL A 41 14.27 -5.45 10.90
N SER A 42 13.55 -4.33 10.91
CA SER A 42 13.48 -3.43 9.75
C SER A 42 14.83 -2.75 9.45
N GLU A 43 15.55 -2.25 10.47
CA GLU A 43 16.92 -1.74 10.35
C GLU A 43 17.87 -2.79 9.75
N GLU A 44 17.75 -4.06 10.15
CA GLU A 44 18.53 -5.15 9.56
C GLU A 44 18.13 -5.43 8.10
N PHE A 45 16.85 -5.33 7.72
CA PHE A 45 16.45 -5.41 6.31
C PHE A 45 17.19 -4.37 5.46
N PHE A 46 17.12 -3.09 5.82
CA PHE A 46 17.76 -1.99 5.08
C PHE A 46 19.29 -2.14 5.04
N THR A 47 19.93 -2.29 6.20
CA THR A 47 21.39 -2.42 6.29
C THR A 47 21.92 -3.69 5.62
N SER A 48 21.13 -4.76 5.54
CA SER A 48 21.51 -5.98 4.82
C SER A 48 21.68 -5.77 3.31
N MET A 49 20.89 -4.87 2.72
CA MET A 49 21.03 -4.43 1.33
C MET A 49 22.13 -3.37 1.16
N GLY A 50 22.77 -2.94 2.26
CA GLY A 50 23.75 -1.85 2.24
C GLY A 50 23.13 -0.45 2.16
N LEU A 51 21.87 -0.28 2.60
CA LEU A 51 21.31 1.02 2.96
C LEU A 51 21.82 1.45 4.35
N SER A 52 21.42 2.63 4.81
CA SER A 52 21.96 3.18 6.06
C SER A 52 21.36 2.52 7.32
N PRO A 53 22.07 2.54 8.46
CA PRO A 53 21.49 2.29 9.78
C PRO A 53 20.75 3.54 10.27
N MET A 54 19.80 3.36 11.20
CA MET A 54 19.10 4.49 11.80
C MET A 54 20.05 5.23 12.78
N PRO A 55 20.14 6.57 12.74
CA PRO A 55 21.07 7.31 13.58
C PRO A 55 20.67 7.26 15.06
N GLU A 56 21.61 7.51 15.97
CA GLU A 56 21.36 7.47 17.43
C GLU A 56 20.19 8.39 17.85
N LYS A 57 20.07 9.58 17.22
CA LYS A 57 18.93 10.49 17.39
C LYS A 57 17.58 9.83 17.12
N PHE A 58 17.47 8.97 16.10
CA PHE A 58 16.24 8.28 15.76
C PHE A 58 15.78 7.38 16.92
N TRP A 59 16.69 6.56 17.46
CA TRP A 59 16.41 5.66 18.58
C TRP A 59 16.09 6.41 19.88
N ASN A 60 16.85 7.48 20.17
CA ASN A 60 16.68 8.24 21.41
C ASN A 60 15.44 9.16 21.43
N LEU A 61 14.89 9.55 20.26
CA LEU A 61 13.89 10.63 20.16
C LEU A 61 12.60 10.27 19.41
N SER A 62 12.52 9.10 18.76
CA SER A 62 11.28 8.59 18.15
C SER A 62 10.27 8.16 19.21
N ILE A 63 8.99 8.15 18.83
CA ILE A 63 7.91 7.56 19.63
C ILE A 63 7.46 6.30 18.91
N ILE A 64 8.00 5.15 19.32
CA ILE A 64 7.70 3.83 18.75
C ILE A 64 6.67 3.04 19.58
N GLU A 65 6.35 3.49 20.80
CA GLU A 65 5.30 2.95 21.65
C GLU A 65 4.37 4.08 22.13
N LYS A 66 3.12 3.75 22.45
CA LYS A 66 2.16 4.75 22.92
C LYS A 66 2.53 5.26 24.33
N PRO A 67 2.77 6.57 24.52
CA PRO A 67 3.06 7.11 25.85
C PRO A 67 1.86 6.97 26.79
N LYS A 68 2.15 6.75 28.08
CA LYS A 68 1.15 6.56 29.15
C LYS A 68 0.81 7.86 29.89
N ASP A 69 1.66 8.87 29.74
CA ASP A 69 1.58 10.18 30.40
C ASP A 69 0.77 11.23 29.63
N ARG A 70 0.55 11.04 28.32
CA ARG A 70 -0.03 12.06 27.44
C ARG A 70 -0.78 11.49 26.23
N THR A 71 -1.81 12.22 25.78
CA THR A 71 -2.51 11.93 24.52
C THR A 71 -1.66 12.33 23.32
N ILE A 72 -1.56 11.49 22.29
CA ILE A 72 -0.89 11.78 21.01
C ILE A 72 -1.72 11.30 19.81
N VAL A 73 -1.41 11.82 18.63
CA VAL A 73 -1.92 11.31 17.35
C VAL A 73 -1.21 9.99 17.01
N CYS A 74 -1.89 8.86 17.22
CA CYS A 74 -1.32 7.52 17.00
C CYS A 74 -1.22 7.08 15.54
N HIS A 75 -1.81 7.78 14.57
CA HIS A 75 -1.59 7.49 13.15
C HIS A 75 -0.11 7.60 12.83
N ALA A 76 0.48 6.55 12.25
CA ALA A 76 1.90 6.48 11.95
C ALA A 76 2.38 7.64 11.05
N SER A 77 3.66 7.98 11.17
CA SER A 77 4.29 9.08 10.43
C SER A 77 5.80 9.13 10.70
N ALA A 78 6.60 9.24 9.64
CA ALA A 78 8.01 9.62 9.67
C ALA A 78 8.20 11.15 9.54
N TRP A 79 9.33 11.65 10.02
CA TRP A 79 9.66 13.08 10.10
C TRP A 79 11.14 13.34 9.80
N ASP A 80 11.43 14.24 8.86
CA ASP A 80 12.74 14.91 8.68
C ASP A 80 12.68 16.30 9.34
N PHE A 81 13.61 16.60 10.25
CA PHE A 81 13.72 17.93 10.89
C PHE A 81 14.59 18.91 10.11
N CYS A 82 15.04 18.54 8.90
CA CYS A 82 15.83 19.31 7.95
C CYS A 82 17.25 19.72 8.43
N ASP A 83 17.71 19.29 9.61
CA ASP A 83 19.07 19.54 10.12
C ASP A 83 20.16 18.57 9.57
N SER A 84 19.74 17.66 8.67
CA SER A 84 20.54 16.57 8.09
C SER A 84 21.04 15.52 9.10
N LYS A 85 20.45 15.43 10.31
CA LYS A 85 20.88 14.56 11.41
C LYS A 85 19.73 13.91 12.19
N ASP A 86 18.57 14.55 12.21
CA ASP A 86 17.44 14.25 13.09
C ASP A 86 16.24 13.81 12.28
N PHE A 87 16.04 12.49 12.26
CA PHE A 87 14.93 11.82 11.59
C PHE A 87 14.23 10.95 12.63
N ARG A 88 12.89 10.91 12.62
CA ARG A 88 12.10 10.24 13.67
C ARG A 88 10.85 9.59 13.12
N ILE A 89 10.35 8.57 13.83
CA ILE A 89 9.02 8.01 13.62
C ILE A 89 8.14 8.27 14.85
N LYS A 90 6.84 8.40 14.62
CA LYS A 90 5.79 8.50 15.65
C LYS A 90 4.67 7.49 15.34
N GLN A 91 4.80 6.27 15.85
CA GLN A 91 3.85 5.17 15.72
C GLN A 91 3.46 4.65 17.12
N CYS A 92 2.19 4.30 17.31
CA CYS A 92 1.73 3.61 18.51
C CYS A 92 1.76 2.09 18.26
N THR A 93 2.95 1.50 18.16
CA THR A 93 3.15 0.15 17.61
C THR A 93 2.55 -0.94 18.49
N ASP A 94 1.62 -1.73 17.93
CA ASP A 94 1.09 -2.95 18.55
C ASP A 94 1.74 -4.22 17.95
N MET A 95 1.63 -5.36 18.65
CA MET A 95 2.23 -6.64 18.21
C MET A 95 1.35 -7.35 17.14
N THR A 96 1.21 -6.71 15.97
CA THR A 96 0.37 -7.17 14.86
C THR A 96 1.16 -7.33 13.55
N MET A 97 0.59 -8.07 12.59
CA MET A 97 1.13 -8.12 11.21
C MET A 97 0.97 -6.77 10.48
N GLU A 98 -0.08 -5.99 10.79
CA GLU A 98 -0.33 -4.66 10.20
C GLU A 98 0.74 -3.65 10.63
N ASP A 99 1.04 -3.59 11.93
CA ASP A 99 2.11 -2.79 12.51
C ASP A 99 3.50 -3.24 12.04
N PHE A 100 3.76 -4.54 11.95
CA PHE A 100 5.04 -5.04 11.45
C PHE A 100 5.33 -4.56 10.02
N VAL A 101 4.30 -4.47 9.17
CA VAL A 101 4.40 -3.87 7.83
C VAL A 101 4.54 -2.35 7.92
N THR A 102 3.77 -1.69 8.78
CA THR A 102 3.82 -0.23 8.95
C THR A 102 5.20 0.25 9.41
N VAL A 103 5.88 -0.49 10.29
CA VAL A 103 7.26 -0.20 10.69
C VAL A 103 8.21 -0.17 9.48
N HIS A 104 8.09 -1.13 8.55
CA HIS A 104 8.91 -1.15 7.33
C HIS A 104 8.54 -0.03 6.35
N HIS A 105 7.25 0.33 6.27
CA HIS A 105 6.78 1.46 5.47
C HIS A 105 7.37 2.79 5.98
N GLU A 106 7.21 3.09 7.27
CA GLU A 106 7.68 4.33 7.88
C GLU A 106 9.22 4.41 7.88
N MET A 107 9.93 3.31 8.12
CA MET A 107 11.40 3.30 8.02
C MET A 107 11.89 3.46 6.57
N GLY A 108 11.11 3.08 5.57
CA GLY A 108 11.41 3.40 4.16
C GLY A 108 11.36 4.91 3.88
N HIS A 109 10.46 5.67 4.51
CA HIS A 109 10.52 7.13 4.45
C HIS A 109 11.79 7.67 5.12
N VAL A 110 12.18 7.14 6.28
CA VAL A 110 13.39 7.58 7.01
C VAL A 110 14.66 7.29 6.20
N GLU A 111 14.76 6.14 5.53
CA GLU A 111 15.86 5.90 4.59
C GLU A 111 15.85 6.90 3.44
N TYR A 112 14.70 7.23 2.84
CA TYR A 112 14.63 8.25 1.80
C TYR A 112 15.17 9.60 2.31
N TYR A 113 14.77 10.03 3.52
CA TYR A 113 15.31 11.23 4.17
C TYR A 113 16.83 11.16 4.31
N ILE A 114 17.37 10.05 4.81
CA ILE A 114 18.81 9.85 5.00
C ILE A 114 19.58 9.89 3.67
N GLN A 115 19.06 9.27 2.60
CA GLN A 115 19.73 9.23 1.30
C GLN A 115 19.77 10.60 0.59
N TYR A 116 18.78 11.48 0.80
CA TYR A 116 18.76 12.83 0.21
C TYR A 116 19.19 13.97 1.15
N LYS A 117 19.51 13.69 2.43
CA LYS A 117 19.75 14.69 3.49
C LYS A 117 20.82 15.74 3.18
N ASP A 118 21.72 15.48 2.24
CA ASP A 118 22.83 16.37 1.86
C ASP A 118 22.50 17.25 0.64
N LEU A 119 21.33 17.07 0.02
CA LEU A 119 20.82 17.99 -1.00
C LEU A 119 20.46 19.36 -0.39
N HIS A 120 20.35 20.38 -1.24
CA HIS A 120 19.74 21.66 -0.89
C HIS A 120 18.30 21.43 -0.40
N ILE A 121 17.84 22.16 0.62
CA ILE A 121 16.57 21.91 1.31
C ILE A 121 15.35 21.85 0.37
N ALA A 122 15.34 22.66 -0.70
CA ALA A 122 14.27 22.66 -1.70
C ALA A 122 14.21 21.38 -2.60
N PHE A 123 15.15 20.46 -2.45
CA PHE A 123 15.19 19.15 -3.15
C PHE A 123 15.07 17.95 -2.20
N ARG A 124 14.82 18.18 -0.91
CA ARG A 124 14.64 17.14 0.13
C ARG A 124 13.18 16.71 0.21
N ASP A 125 12.71 16.13 -0.88
CA ASP A 125 11.40 15.51 -1.03
C ASP A 125 11.54 14.36 -2.03
N GLY A 126 10.53 13.49 -2.14
CA GLY A 126 10.45 12.49 -3.19
C GLY A 126 10.29 13.14 -4.57
N ALA A 127 10.75 12.45 -5.63
CA ALA A 127 10.71 13.02 -6.99
C ALA A 127 9.30 13.43 -7.45
N ASN A 128 8.28 12.75 -6.92
CA ASN A 128 6.97 13.32 -6.64
C ASN A 128 6.41 12.67 -5.35
N PRO A 129 5.30 13.16 -4.75
CA PRO A 129 4.78 12.62 -3.48
C PRO A 129 4.45 11.11 -3.49
N GLY A 130 4.16 10.51 -4.65
CA GLY A 130 3.94 9.07 -4.76
C GLY A 130 5.23 8.24 -4.66
N PHE A 131 6.41 8.82 -4.89
CA PHE A 131 7.69 8.14 -4.68
C PHE A 131 7.96 7.90 -3.19
N HIS A 132 7.61 8.84 -2.31
CA HIS A 132 7.79 8.67 -0.86
C HIS A 132 7.00 7.46 -0.35
N GLU A 133 5.72 7.45 -0.67
CA GLU A 133 4.74 6.40 -0.37
C GLU A 133 5.11 5.05 -1.00
N ALA A 134 5.78 5.03 -2.16
CA ALA A 134 6.20 3.80 -2.83
C ALA A 134 7.45 3.16 -2.22
N VAL A 135 8.34 3.95 -1.60
CA VAL A 135 9.60 3.46 -1.02
C VAL A 135 9.38 2.69 0.28
N GLY A 136 8.42 3.11 1.12
CA GLY A 136 7.99 2.31 2.26
C GLY A 136 7.32 0.99 1.85
N ASP A 137 6.49 1.05 0.80
CA ASP A 137 5.72 -0.10 0.35
C ASP A 137 6.54 -1.14 -0.43
N VAL A 138 7.55 -0.73 -1.23
CA VAL A 138 8.35 -1.68 -2.03
C VAL A 138 9.17 -2.63 -1.16
N ILE A 139 9.67 -2.14 -0.02
CA ILE A 139 10.35 -2.96 0.99
C ILE A 139 9.36 -3.95 1.60
N SER A 140 8.19 -3.45 1.98
CA SER A 140 7.10 -4.23 2.56
C SER A 140 6.67 -5.41 1.67
N LEU A 141 6.67 -5.25 0.34
CA LEU A 141 6.34 -6.32 -0.62
C LEU A 141 7.29 -7.54 -0.55
N SER A 142 8.57 -7.35 -0.22
CA SER A 142 9.50 -8.47 0.01
C SER A 142 9.33 -9.05 1.43
N VAL A 143 9.20 -8.19 2.43
CA VAL A 143 9.07 -8.55 3.85
C VAL A 143 7.88 -9.47 4.11
N VAL A 144 6.73 -9.21 3.48
CA VAL A 144 5.49 -9.98 3.69
C VAL A 144 5.46 -11.34 2.98
N THR A 145 6.47 -11.67 2.16
CA THR A 145 6.51 -12.99 1.51
C THR A 145 6.67 -14.12 2.55
N PRO A 146 6.00 -15.29 2.36
CA PRO A 146 6.22 -16.44 3.24
C PRO A 146 7.69 -16.86 3.33
N LYS A 147 8.39 -16.75 2.19
CA LYS A 147 9.84 -16.95 2.01
C LYS A 147 10.69 -16.05 2.91
N HIS A 148 10.39 -14.76 3.00
CA HIS A 148 11.08 -13.85 3.91
C HIS A 148 10.74 -14.16 5.37
N MET A 149 9.45 -14.33 5.68
CA MET A 149 8.98 -14.59 7.05
C MET A 149 9.54 -15.89 7.65
N VAL A 150 9.76 -16.94 6.86
CA VAL A 150 10.49 -18.14 7.30
C VAL A 150 11.98 -17.85 7.53
N LYS A 151 12.61 -17.07 6.65
CA LYS A 151 14.04 -16.69 6.74
C LYS A 151 14.36 -15.89 8.02
N ILE A 152 13.41 -15.10 8.53
CA ILE A 152 13.51 -14.38 9.82
C ILE A 152 12.86 -15.13 11.00
N GLY A 153 12.39 -16.36 10.78
CA GLY A 153 11.85 -17.24 11.83
C GLY A 153 10.48 -16.86 12.37
N LEU A 154 9.69 -16.04 11.67
CA LEU A 154 8.31 -15.67 12.05
C LEU A 154 7.24 -16.60 11.45
N LEU A 155 7.59 -17.40 10.45
CA LEU A 155 6.80 -18.54 9.98
C LEU A 155 7.65 -19.83 10.02
N SER A 156 6.99 -20.98 10.01
CA SER A 156 7.63 -22.30 10.01
C SER A 156 8.01 -22.77 8.60
N ASP A 157 9.03 -23.63 8.49
CA ASP A 157 9.53 -24.19 7.22
C ASP A 157 8.44 -24.78 6.31
N SER A 158 7.33 -25.28 6.88
CA SER A 158 6.19 -25.80 6.11
C SER A 158 5.44 -24.72 5.32
N ALA A 159 5.41 -23.48 5.80
CA ALA A 159 4.82 -22.33 5.10
C ALA A 159 5.75 -21.71 4.05
N GLY A 160 7.06 -21.99 4.12
CA GLY A 160 8.07 -21.58 3.14
C GLY A 160 8.29 -22.55 1.98
N LYS A 161 7.60 -23.70 1.98
CA LYS A 161 7.60 -24.64 0.85
C LYS A 161 6.69 -24.12 -0.25
N LYS A 162 7.16 -24.20 -1.51
CA LYS A 162 6.35 -23.82 -2.69
C LYS A 162 5.09 -24.68 -2.75
N ASP A 163 3.95 -24.05 -2.50
CA ASP A 163 2.62 -24.64 -2.45
C ASP A 163 1.65 -23.60 -3.02
N SER A 164 1.11 -23.87 -4.21
CA SER A 164 0.31 -22.90 -4.96
C SER A 164 -1.00 -22.48 -4.26
N GLU A 165 -1.45 -23.23 -3.26
CA GLU A 165 -2.58 -22.84 -2.41
C GLU A 165 -2.16 -21.87 -1.28
N VAL A 166 -0.91 -21.97 -0.79
CA VAL A 166 -0.31 -20.95 0.08
C VAL A 166 -0.08 -19.67 -0.71
N ASP A 167 0.46 -19.78 -1.93
CA ASP A 167 0.65 -18.64 -2.84
C ASP A 167 -0.68 -17.92 -3.16
N LEU A 168 -1.77 -18.68 -3.33
CA LEU A 168 -3.12 -18.10 -3.52
C LEU A 168 -3.68 -17.43 -2.26
N ASN A 169 -3.50 -18.01 -1.07
CA ASN A 169 -3.86 -17.36 0.19
C ASN A 169 -3.05 -16.08 0.44
N TYR A 170 -1.76 -16.10 0.11
CA TYR A 170 -0.86 -14.94 0.16
C TYR A 170 -1.32 -13.85 -0.79
N LEU A 171 -1.47 -14.16 -2.08
CA LEU A 171 -1.93 -13.21 -3.09
C LEU A 171 -3.32 -12.64 -2.78
N MET A 172 -4.26 -13.47 -2.27
CA MET A 172 -5.56 -12.97 -1.80
C MET A 172 -5.38 -11.93 -0.68
N SER A 173 -4.56 -12.24 0.33
CA SER A 173 -4.28 -11.32 1.44
C SER A 173 -3.66 -10.00 0.95
N GLN A 174 -2.73 -10.08 -0.01
CA GLN A 174 -2.13 -8.90 -0.65
C GLN A 174 -3.13 -8.11 -1.49
N ALA A 175 -4.05 -8.77 -2.21
CA ALA A 175 -5.05 -8.11 -3.04
C ALA A 175 -6.12 -7.39 -2.19
N LEU A 176 -6.49 -7.95 -1.05
CA LEU A 176 -7.41 -7.33 -0.08
C LEU A 176 -6.85 -6.06 0.57
N SER A 177 -5.52 -5.89 0.60
CA SER A 177 -4.89 -4.64 1.00
C SER A 177 -4.63 -3.73 -0.21
N LYS A 178 -3.85 -4.19 -1.20
CA LYS A 178 -3.34 -3.36 -2.30
C LYS A 178 -4.37 -3.11 -3.41
N VAL A 179 -5.06 -4.14 -3.91
CA VAL A 179 -5.99 -3.97 -5.04
C VAL A 179 -7.31 -3.34 -4.58
N ALA A 180 -7.83 -3.72 -3.41
CA ALA A 180 -9.05 -3.13 -2.84
C ALA A 180 -8.90 -1.64 -2.46
N PHE A 181 -7.66 -1.17 -2.22
CA PHE A 181 -7.36 0.23 -1.93
C PHE A 181 -7.39 1.13 -3.16
N LEU A 182 -6.95 0.65 -4.34
CA LEU A 182 -6.80 1.49 -5.55
C LEU A 182 -8.05 2.35 -5.87
N PRO A 183 -9.29 1.82 -5.86
CA PRO A 183 -10.50 2.62 -6.00
C PRO A 183 -10.61 3.78 -4.98
N PHE A 184 -10.26 3.52 -3.72
CA PHE A 184 -10.34 4.50 -2.63
C PHE A 184 -9.23 5.55 -2.73
N GLY A 185 -8.00 5.14 -3.03
CA GLY A 185 -6.88 6.04 -3.30
C GLY A 185 -7.20 7.05 -4.41
N TYR A 186 -7.84 6.58 -5.48
CA TYR A 186 -8.29 7.43 -6.58
C TYR A 186 -9.42 8.39 -6.18
N LEU A 187 -10.53 7.88 -5.62
CA LEU A 187 -11.77 8.65 -5.49
C LEU A 187 -11.70 9.83 -4.50
N ILE A 188 -10.81 9.79 -3.50
CA ILE A 188 -10.69 10.89 -2.51
C ILE A 188 -10.28 12.20 -3.17
N ASP A 189 -9.18 12.20 -3.92
CA ASP A 189 -8.70 13.42 -4.54
C ASP A 189 -9.54 13.78 -5.78
N VAL A 190 -10.18 12.81 -6.45
CA VAL A 190 -11.21 13.11 -7.48
C VAL A 190 -12.39 13.89 -6.89
N TRP A 191 -12.91 13.50 -5.73
CA TRP A 191 -13.95 14.27 -5.01
C TRP A 191 -13.43 15.66 -4.64
N ARG A 192 -12.25 15.77 -4.01
CA ARG A 192 -11.66 17.07 -3.63
C ARG A 192 -11.41 17.98 -4.82
N TRP A 193 -10.89 17.47 -5.94
CA TRP A 193 -10.68 18.27 -7.15
C TRP A 193 -11.99 18.77 -7.74
N ASN A 194 -13.07 17.99 -7.67
CA ASN A 194 -14.38 18.43 -8.14
C ASN A 194 -15.02 19.46 -7.20
N VAL A 195 -14.78 19.38 -5.88
CA VAL A 195 -15.11 20.45 -4.90
C VAL A 195 -14.29 21.72 -5.20
N PHE A 196 -12.96 21.63 -5.27
CA PHE A 196 -12.07 22.78 -5.51
C PHE A 196 -12.30 23.46 -6.87
N ARG A 197 -12.80 22.73 -7.87
CA ARG A 197 -13.22 23.27 -9.19
C ARG A 197 -14.66 23.80 -9.22
N GLY A 198 -15.37 23.78 -8.09
CA GLY A 198 -16.77 24.22 -8.00
C GLY A 198 -17.79 23.34 -8.73
N LYS A 199 -17.40 22.12 -9.14
CA LYS A 199 -18.30 21.15 -9.77
C LYS A 199 -19.25 20.48 -8.77
N ILE A 200 -18.80 20.33 -7.52
CA ILE A 200 -19.63 19.88 -6.39
C ILE A 200 -19.83 21.09 -5.48
N SER A 201 -21.07 21.54 -5.33
CA SER A 201 -21.44 22.58 -4.37
C SER A 201 -21.51 22.02 -2.95
N SER A 202 -21.43 22.90 -1.94
CA SER A 202 -21.58 22.53 -0.52
C SER A 202 -22.92 21.88 -0.17
N SER A 203 -23.93 22.03 -1.03
CA SER A 203 -25.24 21.37 -0.93
C SER A 203 -25.29 19.95 -1.52
N HIS A 204 -24.15 19.40 -1.98
CA HIS A 204 -24.05 18.09 -2.63
C HIS A 204 -22.76 17.33 -2.22
N TYR A 205 -22.09 17.77 -1.15
CA TYR A 205 -20.82 17.22 -0.71
C TYR A 205 -20.93 15.72 -0.36
N ASN A 206 -21.97 15.33 0.38
CA ASN A 206 -22.10 13.98 0.90
C ASN A 206 -22.71 13.02 -0.14
N CYS A 207 -23.65 13.49 -0.96
CA CYS A 207 -24.25 12.76 -2.06
C CYS A 207 -23.21 12.42 -3.15
N GLU A 208 -22.44 13.40 -3.63
CA GLU A 208 -21.40 13.14 -4.64
C GLU A 208 -20.22 12.32 -4.08
N TRP A 209 -19.96 12.38 -2.76
CA TRP A 209 -19.03 11.45 -2.09
C TRP A 209 -19.54 10.00 -2.14
N TRP A 210 -20.77 9.74 -1.73
CA TRP A 210 -21.32 8.38 -1.73
C TRP A 210 -21.61 7.84 -3.12
N LYS A 211 -21.93 8.72 -4.07
CA LYS A 211 -22.01 8.40 -5.50
C LYS A 211 -20.65 7.93 -6.02
N LEU A 212 -19.56 8.70 -5.85
CA LEU A 212 -18.21 8.26 -6.26
C LEU A 212 -17.79 6.95 -5.56
N ARG A 213 -18.14 6.77 -4.28
CA ARG A 213 -17.91 5.51 -3.54
C ARG A 213 -18.68 4.32 -4.13
N SER A 214 -19.92 4.53 -4.60
CA SER A 214 -20.70 3.50 -5.29
C SER A 214 -20.29 3.30 -6.75
N GLU A 215 -19.78 4.33 -7.43
CA GLU A 215 -19.41 4.31 -8.86
C GLU A 215 -18.02 3.74 -9.10
N VAL A 216 -17.05 4.00 -8.21
CA VAL A 216 -15.65 3.63 -8.35
C VAL A 216 -15.27 2.40 -7.51
N GLN A 217 -15.88 2.23 -6.33
CA GLN A 217 -15.52 1.16 -5.37
C GLN A 217 -16.68 0.17 -5.08
N GLY A 218 -17.91 0.47 -5.50
CA GLY A 218 -19.07 -0.41 -5.28
C GLY A 218 -19.57 -0.50 -3.84
N VAL A 219 -19.14 0.41 -2.96
CA VAL A 219 -19.55 0.42 -1.56
C VAL A 219 -20.61 1.50 -1.31
N GLN A 220 -21.59 1.17 -0.48
CA GLN A 220 -22.68 2.07 -0.08
C GLN A 220 -22.67 2.26 1.46
N PRO A 221 -23.25 3.34 2.00
CA PRO A 221 -23.38 3.48 3.44
C PRO A 221 -24.37 2.43 4.00
N PRO A 222 -24.17 1.95 5.25
CA PRO A 222 -25.08 0.96 5.87
C PRO A 222 -26.42 1.57 6.28
N ASN A 223 -26.48 2.89 6.46
CA ASN A 223 -27.66 3.68 6.82
C ASN A 223 -27.91 4.76 5.76
N ILE A 224 -29.13 5.32 5.74
CA ILE A 224 -29.43 6.52 4.95
C ILE A 224 -28.57 7.69 5.46
N ARG A 225 -28.06 8.51 4.53
CA ARG A 225 -27.27 9.73 4.79
C ARG A 225 -27.93 10.92 4.08
N SER A 226 -27.79 12.12 4.62
CA SER A 226 -28.25 13.38 4.00
C SER A 226 -27.06 14.32 3.71
N GLU A 227 -27.33 15.59 3.42
CA GLU A 227 -26.34 16.68 3.38
C GLU A 227 -26.25 17.44 4.73
N GLU A 228 -26.99 16.99 5.75
CA GLU A 228 -26.73 17.35 7.16
C GLU A 228 -25.54 16.54 7.70
N ASP A 229 -25.20 15.43 7.03
CA ASP A 229 -24.01 14.62 7.25
C ASP A 229 -22.83 15.11 6.40
N PHE A 230 -21.60 14.92 6.90
CA PHE A 230 -20.37 15.19 6.15
C PHE A 230 -19.37 14.02 6.29
N ASP A 231 -19.74 12.86 5.72
CA ASP A 231 -18.93 11.63 5.78
C ASP A 231 -17.50 11.74 5.22
N PRO A 232 -17.17 12.52 4.17
CA PRO A 232 -15.77 12.73 3.77
C PRO A 232 -14.93 13.37 4.89
N GLY A 233 -15.52 14.23 5.73
CA GLY A 233 -14.84 14.80 6.90
C GLY A 233 -14.40 13.77 7.95
N ALA A 234 -14.97 12.56 7.94
CA ALA A 234 -14.58 11.48 8.84
C ALA A 234 -13.28 10.75 8.41
N LYS A 235 -12.64 11.14 7.29
CA LYS A 235 -11.31 10.64 6.88
C LYS A 235 -10.23 11.66 7.23
N TYR A 236 -9.23 11.22 7.99
CA TYR A 236 -8.11 12.05 8.47
C TYR A 236 -7.52 12.97 7.40
N HIS A 237 -7.14 12.43 6.24
CA HIS A 237 -6.53 13.20 5.15
C HIS A 237 -7.39 14.34 4.59
N ILE A 238 -8.72 14.22 4.65
CA ILE A 238 -9.63 15.31 4.25
C ILE A 238 -9.66 16.38 5.35
N ALA A 239 -9.85 15.99 6.62
CA ALA A 239 -9.88 16.91 7.76
C ALA A 239 -8.54 17.64 8.01
N ALA A 240 -7.42 16.97 7.74
CA ALA A 240 -6.05 17.51 7.86
C ALA A 240 -5.52 18.12 6.55
N ASN A 241 -6.33 18.18 5.49
CA ASN A 241 -5.99 18.69 4.16
C ASN A 241 -4.74 18.05 3.48
N VAL A 242 -4.41 16.82 3.82
CA VAL A 242 -3.29 16.07 3.22
C VAL A 242 -3.71 15.53 1.84
N PRO A 243 -2.94 15.73 0.75
CA PRO A 243 -3.17 15.06 -0.54
C PRO A 243 -3.33 13.54 -0.43
N TYR A 244 -4.09 12.91 -1.33
CA TYR A 244 -4.36 11.46 -1.29
C TYR A 244 -3.96 10.70 -2.57
N MET A 245 -3.79 11.42 -3.69
CA MET A 245 -3.35 10.84 -4.96
C MET A 245 -1.92 10.26 -4.89
N SER A 246 -1.11 10.65 -3.90
CA SER A 246 0.20 10.06 -3.59
C SER A 246 0.10 8.55 -3.33
N TYR A 247 -0.89 8.10 -2.54
CA TYR A 247 -1.13 6.70 -2.25
C TYR A 247 -1.55 5.90 -3.50
N PHE A 248 -2.41 6.48 -4.34
CA PHE A 248 -2.82 5.84 -5.60
C PHE A 248 -1.63 5.66 -6.55
N VAL A 249 -0.81 6.69 -6.72
CA VAL A 249 0.43 6.63 -7.50
C VAL A 249 1.39 5.59 -6.91
N SER A 250 1.58 5.57 -5.59
CA SER A 250 2.41 4.57 -4.92
C SER A 250 1.96 3.14 -5.22
N TYR A 251 0.65 2.86 -5.13
CA TYR A 251 0.11 1.51 -5.32
C TYR A 251 0.20 1.02 -6.79
N ILE A 252 0.62 1.88 -7.72
CA ILE A 252 1.06 1.52 -9.06
C ILE A 252 2.59 1.38 -9.09
N ILE A 253 3.34 2.45 -8.77
CA ILE A 253 4.79 2.49 -9.02
C ILE A 253 5.61 1.60 -8.08
N GLN A 254 5.10 1.25 -6.89
CA GLN A 254 5.76 0.30 -5.99
C GLN A 254 5.97 -1.06 -6.64
N PHE A 255 5.05 -1.49 -7.53
CA PHE A 255 5.21 -2.75 -8.27
C PHE A 255 6.21 -2.61 -9.42
N GLN A 256 6.29 -1.45 -10.08
CA GLN A 256 7.34 -1.18 -11.08
C GLN A 256 8.74 -1.18 -10.42
N PHE A 257 8.87 -0.57 -9.24
CA PHE A 257 10.10 -0.59 -8.44
C PHE A 257 10.42 -2.01 -7.96
N HIS A 258 9.44 -2.74 -7.39
CA HIS A 258 9.61 -4.12 -6.95
C HIS A 258 10.14 -4.99 -8.10
N ARG A 259 9.48 -4.94 -9.28
CA ARG A 259 9.92 -5.70 -10.46
C ARG A 259 11.37 -5.42 -10.86
N ALA A 260 11.78 -4.16 -10.88
CA ALA A 260 13.15 -3.81 -11.25
C ALA A 260 14.18 -4.19 -10.17
N LEU A 261 13.88 -3.99 -8.89
CA LEU A 261 14.72 -4.43 -7.77
C LEU A 261 14.86 -5.97 -7.76
N CYS A 262 13.79 -6.70 -8.08
CA CYS A 262 13.80 -8.15 -8.21
C CYS A 262 14.62 -8.63 -9.41
N THR A 263 14.57 -7.95 -10.57
CA THR A 263 15.48 -8.23 -11.70
C THR A 263 16.93 -7.97 -11.30
N ALA A 264 17.24 -6.82 -10.68
CA ALA A 264 18.58 -6.47 -10.22
C ALA A 264 19.13 -7.43 -9.15
N ALA A 265 18.24 -7.95 -8.31
CA ALA A 265 18.54 -9.01 -7.33
C ALA A 265 18.81 -10.37 -7.98
N GLY A 266 18.32 -10.61 -9.20
CA GLY A 266 18.27 -11.93 -9.83
C GLY A 266 17.15 -12.82 -9.27
N GLU A 267 16.20 -12.24 -8.54
CA GLU A 267 15.07 -12.93 -7.88
C GLU A 267 13.77 -12.91 -8.72
N TYR A 268 13.82 -12.34 -9.91
CA TYR A 268 12.79 -12.37 -10.94
C TYR A 268 13.46 -12.32 -12.33
N ASP A 269 12.87 -12.97 -13.34
CA ASP A 269 13.34 -12.93 -14.74
C ASP A 269 12.17 -12.60 -15.66
N PRO A 270 12.15 -11.42 -16.33
CA PRO A 270 11.12 -11.06 -17.32
C PRO A 270 10.95 -12.05 -18.47
N LYS A 271 11.97 -12.88 -18.75
CA LYS A 271 11.93 -13.90 -19.81
C LYS A 271 11.40 -15.25 -19.31
N ASN A 272 11.31 -15.45 -18.00
CA ASN A 272 10.82 -16.67 -17.37
C ASN A 272 10.09 -16.38 -16.03
N PRO A 273 8.98 -15.61 -16.06
CA PRO A 273 8.26 -15.19 -14.85
C PRO A 273 7.59 -16.36 -14.10
N LEU A 274 7.56 -17.58 -14.67
CA LEU A 274 7.05 -18.78 -14.01
C LEU A 274 8.10 -19.48 -13.12
N ALA A 275 9.40 -19.36 -13.45
CA ALA A 275 10.46 -19.98 -12.64
C ALA A 275 10.72 -19.20 -11.34
N LYS A 276 10.65 -17.86 -11.42
CA LYS A 276 10.67 -16.95 -10.27
C LYS A 276 9.51 -15.94 -10.38
N PRO A 277 8.34 -16.25 -9.82
CA PRO A 277 7.20 -15.33 -9.82
C PRO A 277 7.49 -14.07 -9.03
N LEU A 278 7.01 -12.92 -9.52
CA LEU A 278 7.31 -11.61 -8.92
C LEU A 278 6.81 -11.46 -7.46
N HIS A 279 5.79 -12.22 -7.07
CA HIS A 279 5.26 -12.27 -5.69
C HIS A 279 6.05 -13.21 -4.75
N ASP A 280 6.98 -14.01 -5.27
CA ASP A 280 7.94 -14.85 -4.51
C ASP A 280 9.32 -14.16 -4.43
N CYS A 281 9.45 -12.92 -4.87
CA CYS A 281 10.69 -12.16 -4.78
C CYS A 281 10.92 -11.61 -3.36
N ASP A 282 12.13 -11.82 -2.84
CA ASP A 282 12.59 -11.23 -1.58
C ASP A 282 13.98 -10.61 -1.81
N ILE A 283 14.06 -9.28 -1.83
CA ILE A 283 15.31 -8.53 -2.10
C ILE A 283 16.26 -8.44 -0.89
N TYR A 284 15.87 -8.99 0.27
CA TYR A 284 16.67 -9.00 1.49
C TYR A 284 18.09 -9.56 1.30
N ARG A 285 19.08 -8.93 1.95
CA ARG A 285 20.53 -9.20 1.79
C ARG A 285 21.08 -8.99 0.38
N ASN A 286 20.31 -8.43 -0.57
CA ASN A 286 20.76 -8.21 -1.94
C ASN A 286 21.31 -6.79 -2.16
N LYS A 287 22.64 -6.66 -2.12
CA LYS A 287 23.33 -5.38 -2.30
C LYS A 287 23.12 -4.73 -3.67
N LYS A 288 22.87 -5.50 -4.74
CA LYS A 288 22.59 -4.91 -6.07
C LYS A 288 21.26 -4.15 -6.10
N ALA A 289 20.22 -4.73 -5.49
CA ALA A 289 18.94 -4.05 -5.32
C ALA A 289 19.09 -2.83 -4.40
N GLY A 290 19.84 -2.94 -3.30
CA GLY A 290 20.14 -1.81 -2.42
C GLY A 290 20.90 -0.67 -3.09
N ASP A 291 21.92 -0.96 -3.90
CA ASP A 291 22.70 0.03 -4.65
C ASP A 291 21.84 0.78 -5.68
N LEU A 292 20.98 0.04 -6.41
CA LEU A 292 20.00 0.60 -7.34
C LEU A 292 18.96 1.49 -6.63
N LEU A 293 18.42 1.02 -5.50
CA LEU A 293 17.49 1.80 -4.68
C LEU A 293 18.13 3.10 -4.20
N LYS A 294 19.34 3.05 -3.63
CA LYS A 294 20.11 4.25 -3.24
C LYS A 294 20.40 5.20 -4.41
N GLU A 295 20.44 4.71 -5.65
CA GLU A 295 20.60 5.57 -6.83
C GLU A 295 19.36 6.39 -7.15
N MET A 296 18.18 5.80 -6.98
CA MET A 296 16.92 6.55 -7.04
C MET A 296 16.78 7.52 -5.85
N LEU A 297 16.99 7.03 -4.62
CA LEU A 297 16.71 7.79 -3.40
C LEU A 297 17.59 9.05 -3.27
N ARG A 298 18.89 8.96 -3.60
CA ARG A 298 19.84 10.09 -3.47
C ARG A 298 19.52 11.31 -4.33
N LEU A 299 18.61 11.18 -5.30
CA LEU A 299 18.22 12.27 -6.19
C LEU A 299 17.15 13.20 -5.59
N GLY A 300 16.38 12.73 -4.59
CA GLY A 300 15.25 13.47 -4.04
C GLY A 300 14.34 14.03 -5.14
N SER A 301 14.04 15.33 -5.06
CA SER A 301 13.31 16.10 -6.09
C SER A 301 14.23 17.00 -6.93
N SER A 302 15.55 16.75 -6.94
CA SER A 302 16.52 17.51 -7.76
C SER A 302 16.45 17.23 -9.28
N LYS A 303 15.59 16.27 -9.69
CA LYS A 303 15.34 15.88 -11.07
C LYS A 303 13.84 15.65 -11.29
N PRO A 304 13.32 15.88 -12.52
CA PRO A 304 11.97 15.48 -12.88
C PRO A 304 11.73 13.98 -12.58
N TRP A 305 10.56 13.65 -12.03
CA TRP A 305 10.24 12.25 -11.68
C TRP A 305 10.38 11.22 -12.82
N PRO A 306 10.19 11.55 -14.13
CA PRO A 306 10.45 10.58 -15.21
C PRO A 306 11.94 10.24 -15.37
N ASP A 307 12.85 11.14 -14.98
CA ASP A 307 14.29 10.87 -14.93
C ASP A 307 14.64 9.99 -13.73
N VAL A 308 14.06 10.27 -12.57
CA VAL A 308 14.28 9.47 -11.34
C VAL A 308 13.68 8.07 -11.46
N MET A 309 12.53 7.92 -12.13
CA MET A 309 11.96 6.61 -12.45
C MET A 309 12.91 5.79 -13.33
N ALA A 310 13.44 6.40 -14.40
CA ALA A 310 14.30 5.72 -15.37
C ALA A 310 15.58 5.14 -14.76
N VAL A 311 16.07 5.70 -13.65
CA VAL A 311 17.21 5.17 -12.88
C VAL A 311 16.91 3.78 -12.32
N ILE A 312 15.75 3.59 -11.69
CA ILE A 312 15.39 2.30 -11.07
C ILE A 312 14.74 1.33 -12.06
N THR A 313 13.93 1.80 -13.01
CA THR A 313 13.12 0.94 -13.91
C THR A 313 13.77 0.65 -15.27
N GLU A 314 15.09 0.46 -15.33
CA GLU A 314 15.85 0.16 -16.57
C GLU A 314 15.52 1.10 -17.75
N GLY A 315 15.32 2.39 -17.47
CA GLY A 315 15.02 3.41 -18.48
C GLY A 315 13.53 3.70 -18.73
N ASN A 316 12.58 2.99 -18.12
CA ASN A 316 11.15 3.35 -18.22
C ASN A 316 10.88 4.73 -17.57
N ARG A 317 10.11 5.59 -18.26
CA ARG A 317 9.82 6.99 -17.88
C ARG A 317 8.35 7.22 -17.54
N ARG A 318 7.53 6.16 -17.47
CA ARG A 318 6.08 6.23 -17.33
C ARG A 318 5.59 5.34 -16.18
N MET A 319 4.57 5.83 -15.49
CA MET A 319 3.78 5.00 -14.57
C MET A 319 2.98 4.00 -15.40
N ASP A 320 3.02 2.71 -15.04
CA ASP A 320 2.29 1.66 -15.74
C ASP A 320 1.84 0.54 -14.79
N VAL A 321 0.68 -0.05 -15.06
CA VAL A 321 0.08 -1.09 -14.21
C VAL A 321 0.55 -2.52 -14.55
N SER A 322 1.48 -2.71 -15.50
CA SER A 322 1.86 -4.06 -15.95
C SER A 322 2.48 -4.89 -14.83
N ALA A 323 3.32 -4.28 -13.99
CA ALA A 323 3.96 -4.96 -12.86
C ALA A 323 2.95 -5.34 -11.75
N LEU A 324 1.95 -4.49 -11.52
CA LEU A 324 0.83 -4.77 -10.61
C LEU A 324 0.00 -5.96 -11.12
N ARG A 325 -0.39 -5.94 -12.41
CA ARG A 325 -1.15 -7.05 -13.02
C ARG A 325 -0.36 -8.35 -13.00
N GLU A 326 0.92 -8.29 -13.34
CA GLU A 326 1.85 -9.43 -13.31
C GLU A 326 1.99 -10.06 -11.91
N TYR A 327 2.17 -9.24 -10.87
CA TYR A 327 2.23 -9.69 -9.47
C TYR A 327 0.99 -10.51 -9.10
N PHE A 328 -0.20 -9.99 -9.41
CA PHE A 328 -1.49 -10.61 -9.08
C PHE A 328 -2.02 -11.60 -10.14
N GLN A 329 -1.32 -11.82 -11.25
CA GLN A 329 -1.81 -12.63 -12.37
C GLN A 329 -2.28 -14.05 -12.01
N PRO A 330 -1.64 -14.80 -11.08
CA PRO A 330 -2.14 -16.11 -10.65
C PRO A 330 -3.49 -16.02 -9.93
N LEU A 331 -3.68 -14.99 -9.10
CA LEU A 331 -4.92 -14.73 -8.40
C LEU A 331 -6.01 -14.23 -9.37
N GLU A 332 -5.69 -13.35 -10.33
CA GLU A 332 -6.64 -12.92 -11.37
C GLU A 332 -7.15 -14.15 -12.14
N ASN A 333 -6.24 -15.06 -12.51
CA ASN A 333 -6.56 -16.32 -13.18
C ASN A 333 -7.37 -17.30 -12.32
N TRP A 334 -7.17 -17.32 -11.00
CA TRP A 334 -7.98 -18.12 -10.08
C TRP A 334 -9.38 -17.52 -9.88
N LEU A 335 -9.47 -16.22 -9.58
CA LEU A 335 -10.72 -15.48 -9.40
C LEU A 335 -11.62 -15.58 -10.63
N ARG A 336 -11.09 -15.44 -11.85
CA ARG A 336 -11.88 -15.59 -13.08
C ARG A 336 -12.47 -16.99 -13.25
N LYS A 337 -11.76 -18.04 -12.80
CA LYS A 337 -12.23 -19.43 -12.84
C LYS A 337 -13.27 -19.70 -11.75
N ASP A 338 -13.02 -19.28 -10.52
CA ASP A 338 -13.90 -19.59 -9.39
C ASP A 338 -15.23 -18.80 -9.44
N ASN A 339 -15.19 -17.52 -9.81
CA ASN A 339 -16.41 -16.75 -10.06
C ASN A 339 -17.27 -17.38 -11.17
N LYS A 340 -16.65 -17.87 -12.26
CA LYS A 340 -17.37 -18.57 -13.33
C LYS A 340 -17.96 -19.92 -12.85
N LYS A 341 -17.22 -20.65 -12.02
CA LYS A 341 -17.66 -21.93 -11.42
C LYS A 341 -18.86 -21.75 -10.49
N HIS A 342 -18.88 -20.68 -9.70
CA HIS A 342 -19.96 -20.41 -8.74
C HIS A 342 -21.07 -19.49 -9.28
N GLY A 343 -21.00 -19.07 -10.55
CA GLY A 343 -22.01 -18.21 -11.18
C GLY A 343 -22.05 -16.79 -10.62
N ALA A 344 -20.97 -16.32 -9.99
CA ALA A 344 -20.90 -14.98 -9.42
C ALA A 344 -20.97 -13.92 -10.53
N ALA A 345 -21.96 -13.02 -10.44
CA ALA A 345 -22.16 -11.96 -11.41
C ALA A 345 -21.05 -10.90 -11.35
N VAL A 346 -20.90 -10.11 -12.41
CA VAL A 346 -19.76 -9.19 -12.63
C VAL A 346 -20.25 -7.74 -12.70
N GLY A 347 -19.47 -6.81 -12.12
CA GLY A 347 -19.81 -5.38 -12.02
C GLY A 347 -20.93 -5.06 -11.01
N TRP A 348 -20.87 -3.91 -10.33
CA TRP A 348 -21.93 -3.45 -9.43
C TRP A 348 -23.04 -2.74 -10.22
N LYS A 349 -24.29 -2.87 -9.76
CA LYS A 349 -25.32 -1.89 -10.15
C LYS A 349 -25.29 -0.76 -9.14
N LEU A 350 -25.04 0.46 -9.63
CA LEU A 350 -25.04 1.70 -8.85
C LEU A 350 -26.27 1.76 -7.93
N SER A 351 -26.08 2.21 -6.69
CA SER A 351 -27.11 2.08 -5.66
C SER A 351 -28.42 2.75 -6.09
N LYS A 352 -29.48 1.94 -6.21
CA LYS A 352 -30.81 2.40 -6.63
C LYS A 352 -31.62 2.96 -5.46
N ASN A 353 -31.02 3.01 -4.26
CA ASN A 353 -31.50 3.78 -3.13
C ASN A 353 -31.28 5.28 -3.40
N ARG A 354 -32.11 5.85 -4.28
CA ARG A 354 -32.32 7.31 -4.35
C ARG A 354 -33.12 7.84 -3.15
N SER A 355 -32.90 7.27 -1.97
CA SER A 355 -33.36 7.75 -0.68
C SER A 355 -32.40 8.80 -0.08
N TYR A 356 -31.55 9.41 -0.91
CA TYR A 356 -31.16 10.80 -0.72
C TYR A 356 -32.43 11.64 -0.58
N SER A 357 -32.64 12.25 0.58
CA SER A 357 -33.91 12.91 0.91
C SER A 357 -34.17 14.11 0.00
N VAL A 358 -35.19 13.99 -0.85
CA VAL A 358 -35.82 15.06 -1.65
C VAL A 358 -34.95 15.68 -2.77
N SER A 359 -34.62 14.89 -3.80
CA SER A 359 -34.51 15.43 -5.18
C SER A 359 -34.50 14.37 -6.29
N CYS A 360 -33.77 13.27 -6.13
CA CYS A 360 -33.39 12.40 -7.25
C CYS A 360 -34.38 11.23 -7.50
N MET A 361 -35.00 11.14 -8.69
CA MET A 361 -36.18 10.27 -8.92
C MET A 361 -35.95 9.11 -9.91
N SER A 362 -36.59 7.95 -9.63
CA SER A 362 -36.95 6.84 -10.54
C SER A 362 -36.02 5.61 -10.75
N LEU A 363 -36.57 4.45 -10.30
CA LEU A 363 -36.68 3.11 -10.95
C LEU A 363 -35.52 2.06 -11.03
N LEU A 364 -35.69 1.00 -10.20
CA LEU A 364 -35.62 -0.46 -10.47
C LEU A 364 -34.29 -1.27 -10.65
N PHE A 365 -33.98 -2.10 -9.64
CA PHE A 365 -33.42 -3.49 -9.64
C PHE A 365 -31.88 -3.86 -9.76
N PHE A 366 -31.34 -4.44 -8.65
CA PHE A 366 -30.39 -5.58 -8.38
C PHE A 366 -28.93 -5.77 -8.93
N PHE A 367 -27.88 -5.67 -8.08
CA PHE A 367 -26.54 -6.39 -8.00
C PHE A 367 -25.60 -6.55 -9.25
N CYS A 368 -24.23 -6.62 -9.23
CA CYS A 368 -23.10 -6.99 -8.30
C CYS A 368 -22.52 -8.44 -8.43
N LEU A 369 -21.18 -8.74 -8.50
CA LEU A 369 -19.93 -7.93 -8.58
C LEU A 369 -18.60 -8.68 -8.96
N GLN A 370 -17.59 -8.05 -9.62
CA GLN A 370 -16.21 -8.58 -9.83
C GLN A 370 -15.08 -7.50 -9.98
N PHE A 371 -13.83 -7.98 -10.01
CA PHE A 371 -12.50 -7.33 -9.93
C PHE A 371 -11.96 -6.56 -11.15
N THR A 372 -12.59 -6.63 -12.33
CA THR A 372 -11.92 -6.33 -13.61
C THR A 372 -11.54 -4.87 -13.83
N ASP A 373 -12.45 -3.96 -13.49
CA ASP A 373 -12.50 -2.66 -14.17
C ASP A 373 -11.41 -1.70 -13.66
N VAL A 374 -10.95 -1.88 -12.41
CA VAL A 374 -9.88 -1.09 -11.76
C VAL A 374 -8.57 -1.09 -12.58
N LEU A 375 -8.36 -2.11 -13.41
CA LEU A 375 -7.13 -2.30 -14.18
C LEU A 375 -7.22 -1.83 -15.65
N ASP A 376 -8.41 -1.51 -16.15
CA ASP A 376 -8.59 -1.02 -17.53
C ASP A 376 -8.70 0.52 -17.58
N TRP A 377 -8.98 1.20 -16.46
CA TRP A 377 -8.90 2.67 -16.34
C TRP A 377 -7.49 3.25 -16.63
N SER A 378 -6.44 2.42 -16.65
CA SER A 378 -5.08 2.86 -17.04
C SER A 378 -4.95 3.23 -18.51
N VAL A 379 -5.92 2.85 -19.36
CA VAL A 379 -5.87 3.09 -20.82
C VAL A 379 -6.25 4.53 -21.18
N GLU A 380 -7.05 5.22 -20.35
CA GLU A 380 -7.49 6.61 -20.59
C GLU A 380 -6.66 7.67 -19.83
N LEU A 381 -5.57 7.27 -19.17
CA LEU A 381 -4.73 8.13 -18.31
C LEU A 381 -3.23 8.17 -18.73
N CYS A 382 -2.92 7.91 -20.01
CA CYS A 382 -1.56 7.89 -20.59
C CYS A 382 -1.29 9.01 -21.61
#